data_AF-A0A2M8CEL6-F1
#
_entry.id   AF-A0A2M8CEL6-F1
#
_cell.length_a   1.000
_cell.length_b   1.000
_cell.length_c   1.000
_cell.angle_alpha   90.00
_cell.angle_beta   90.00
_cell.angle_gamma   90.00
#
_symmetry.space_group_name_H-M   'P 1'
#
loop_
_entity.id
_entity.type
_entity.pdbx_description
1 polymer ?
#
loop_
_entity_poly.entity_id
_entity_poly.type
_entity_poly.pdbx_seq_one_letter_code
_entity_poly.pdbx_strand_id
1 'polypeptide(L)'
;MDTKLTLKLDKFVIEQAKKYASSQKRSLSRIIETYLKSLINRENLNNEDDIKISPFVKSMSTGINIPADLDYKSEILTHLEEKHK
;
A
#
# COMPACT_ATOMS: atom_id res chain seq x y z
N MET A 1 -15.90 15.10 -5.48
CA MET A 1 -15.99 16.27 -6.37
C MET A 1 -14.78 16.25 -7.27
N ASP A 2 -14.99 16.32 -8.59
CA ASP A 2 -13.88 16.26 -9.55
C ASP A 2 -13.51 17.68 -9.98
N THR A 3 -12.21 17.99 -9.94
CA THR A 3 -11.65 19.29 -10.34
C THR A 3 -10.61 19.10 -11.44
N LYS A 4 -10.44 20.09 -12.31
CA LYS A 4 -9.45 20.06 -13.39
C LYS A 4 -8.13 20.61 -12.87
N LEU A 5 -7.05 19.84 -13.00
CA LEU A 5 -5.69 20.27 -12.73
C LEU A 5 -4.98 20.62 -14.05
N THR A 6 -4.55 21.87 -14.18
CA THR A 6 -3.80 22.36 -15.36
C THR A 6 -2.35 22.59 -14.98
N LEU A 7 -1.41 21.91 -15.63
CA LEU A 7 0.02 21.98 -15.35
C LEU A 7 0.77 22.49 -16.59
N LYS A 8 1.76 23.36 -16.39
CA LYS A 8 2.69 23.78 -17.44
C LYS A 8 3.93 22.88 -17.38
N LEU A 9 4.13 22.09 -18.42
CA LEU A 9 5.21 21.12 -18.54
C LEU A 9 5.84 21.23 -19.93
N ASP A 10 7.04 20.69 -20.08
CA ASP A 10 7.71 20.62 -21.37
C ASP A 10 6.89 19.78 -22.38
N LYS A 11 6.78 20.27 -23.62
CA LYS A 11 6.01 19.62 -24.69
C LYS A 11 6.54 18.22 -25.02
N PHE A 12 7.87 18.05 -25.09
CA PHE A 12 8.50 16.77 -25.38
C PHE A 12 8.17 15.74 -24.30
N VAL A 13 8.20 16.15 -23.03
CA VAL A 13 7.84 15.28 -21.90
C VAL A 13 6.38 14.83 -21.99
N ILE A 14 5.45 15.74 -22.33
CA ILE A 14 4.03 15.40 -22.50
C ILE A 14 3.83 14.36 -23.62
N GLU A 15 4.52 14.49 -24.75
CA GLU A 15 4.39 13.53 -25.86
C GLU A 15 4.90 12.14 -25.49
N GLN A 16 6.07 12.08 -24.84
CA GLN A 16 6.65 10.81 -24.41
C GLN A 16 5.77 10.14 -23.34
N ALA A 17 5.24 10.92 -22.40
CA ALA A 17 4.33 10.41 -21.38
C ALA A 17 3.01 9.90 -21.98
N LYS A 18 2.45 10.56 -23.00
CA LYS A 18 1.27 10.09 -23.73
C LYS A 18 1.54 8.77 -24.47
N LYS A 19 2.69 8.64 -25.14
CA LYS A 19 3.08 7.38 -25.79
C LYS A 19 3.18 6.24 -24.79
N TYR A 20 3.84 6.48 -23.66
CA TYR A 20 3.95 5.50 -22.57
C TYR A 20 2.57 5.09 -22.01
N ALA A 21 1.69 6.07 -21.77
CA ALA A 21 0.35 5.79 -21.28
C ALA A 21 -0.43 4.90 -22.27
N SER A 22 -0.35 5.23 -23.57
CA SER A 22 -0.99 4.46 -24.64
C SER A 22 -0.44 3.04 -24.75
N SER A 23 0.88 2.84 -24.66
CA SER A 23 1.47 1.49 -24.67
C SER A 23 1.02 0.64 -23.48
N GLN A 24 0.73 1.28 -22.34
CA GLN A 24 0.19 0.64 -21.14
C GLN A 24 -1.35 0.52 -21.15
N LYS A 25 -2.02 0.87 -22.26
CA LYS A 25 -3.48 0.92 -22.39
C LYS A 25 -4.17 1.74 -21.28
N ARG A 26 -3.52 2.82 -20.84
CA ARG A 26 -4.01 3.72 -19.78
C ARG A 26 -4.00 5.16 -20.24
N SER A 27 -4.83 6.00 -19.62
CA SER A 27 -4.79 7.45 -19.86
C SER A 27 -3.70 8.11 -19.01
N LEU A 28 -3.09 9.17 -19.53
CA LEU A 28 -2.08 9.94 -18.80
C LEU A 28 -2.65 10.52 -17.48
N SER A 29 -3.89 11.03 -17.52
CA SER A 29 -4.58 11.52 -16.34
C SER A 29 -4.75 10.45 -15.26
N ARG A 30 -5.07 9.20 -15.65
CA ARG A 30 -5.20 8.08 -14.72
C ARG A 30 -3.87 7.73 -14.05
N ILE A 31 -2.77 7.79 -14.79
CA ILE A 31 -1.42 7.54 -14.25
C ILE A 31 -1.06 8.61 -13.22
N ILE A 32 -1.27 9.89 -13.57
CA ILE A 32 -0.96 11.01 -12.67
C ILE A 32 -1.84 10.98 -11.42
N GLU A 33 -3.14 10.75 -11.58
CA GLU A 33 -4.08 10.62 -10.45
C GLU A 33 -3.65 9.50 -9.49
N THR A 34 -3.26 8.34 -10.04
CA THR A 34 -2.78 7.19 -9.23
C THR A 34 -1.49 7.54 -8.49
N TYR A 35 -0.56 8.23 -9.15
CA TYR A 35 0.69 8.66 -8.54
C TYR A 35 0.46 9.66 -7.40
N LEU A 36 -0.35 10.70 -7.63
CA LEU A 36 -0.72 11.68 -6.61
C LEU A 36 -1.41 11.02 -5.41
N LYS A 37 -2.34 10.08 -5.64
CA LYS A 37 -2.95 9.28 -4.57
C LYS A 37 -1.92 8.48 -3.79
N SER A 38 -0.93 7.89 -4.47
CA SER A 38 0.14 7.16 -3.80
C SER A 38 1.02 8.07 -2.93
N LEU A 39 1.25 9.32 -3.33
CA LEU A 39 2.03 10.27 -2.51
C LEU A 39 1.26 10.68 -1.26
N ILE A 40 -0.01 11.05 -1.43
CA ILE A 40 -0.87 11.47 -0.32
C ILE A 40 -1.10 10.31 0.65
N ASN A 41 -1.32 9.08 0.17
CA ASN A 41 -1.49 7.92 1.02
C ASN A 41 -0.21 7.57 1.80
N ARG A 42 0.98 7.85 1.26
CA ARG A 42 2.25 7.66 1.98
C ARG A 42 2.44 8.69 3.09
N GLU A 43 2.05 9.93 2.84
CA GLU A 43 2.15 11.00 3.84
C GLU A 43 1.15 10.79 4.99
N ASN A 44 -0.03 10.21 4.70
CA ASN A 44 -0.99 9.79 5.72
C ASN A 44 -0.55 8.56 6.54
N LEU A 45 0.52 7.85 6.17
CA LEU A 45 1.10 6.78 7.00
C LEU A 45 2.05 7.33 8.07
N ASN A 46 2.46 8.61 7.98
CA ASN A 46 3.26 9.28 9.01
C ASN A 46 2.40 9.85 10.15
N ASN A 47 1.07 9.83 10.00
CA ASN A 47 0.14 10.02 11.11
C ASN A 47 -0.17 8.62 11.63
N GLU A 48 0.43 8.26 12.76
CA GLU A 48 0.48 6.94 13.39
C GLU A 48 -0.89 6.32 13.76
N ASP A 49 -2.01 6.90 13.34
CA ASP A 49 -3.31 6.59 13.93
C ASP A 49 -4.17 5.57 13.19
N ASP A 50 -3.81 5.08 12.00
CA ASP A 50 -4.53 3.93 11.44
C ASP A 50 -3.79 3.28 10.27
N ILE A 51 -3.09 2.17 10.55
CA ILE A 51 -2.85 1.16 9.53
C ILE A 51 -4.23 0.72 9.03
N LYS A 52 -4.67 1.24 7.88
CA LYS A 52 -5.94 0.85 7.25
C LYS A 52 -5.82 -0.57 6.71
N ILE A 53 -5.89 -1.55 7.61
CA ILE A 53 -6.04 -2.95 7.28
C ILE A 53 -7.39 -3.10 6.57
N SER A 54 -7.37 -3.64 5.35
CA SER A 54 -8.61 -3.94 4.61
C SER A 54 -9.57 -4.76 5.48
N PRO A 55 -10.90 -4.51 5.47
CA PRO A 55 -11.87 -5.29 6.24
C PRO A 55 -11.75 -6.79 6.01
N PHE A 56 -11.36 -7.19 4.80
CA PHE A 56 -11.07 -8.58 4.45
C PHE A 56 -9.85 -9.13 5.19
N VAL A 57 -8.74 -8.39 5.22
CA VAL A 57 -7.52 -8.79 5.95
C VAL A 57 -7.78 -8.78 7.46
N LYS A 58 -8.57 -7.84 7.96
CA LYS A 58 -9.02 -7.82 9.36
C LYS A 58 -9.89 -9.03 9.71
N SER A 59 -10.74 -9.50 8.81
CA SER A 59 -11.51 -10.74 9.02
C SER A 59 -10.64 -12.02 9.01
N MET A 60 -9.43 -11.95 8.45
CA MET A 60 -8.46 -13.05 8.48
C MET A 60 -7.62 -13.07 9.76
N SER A 61 -7.55 -11.97 10.51
CA SER A 61 -6.89 -12.02 11.82
C SER A 61 -7.76 -12.89 12.72
N THR A 62 -7.29 -14.09 13.00
CA THR A 62 -7.83 -14.92 14.06
C THR A 62 -7.81 -14.09 15.33
N GLY A 63 -8.91 -14.06 16.09
CA GLY A 63 -9.10 -13.19 17.27
C GLY A 63 -8.21 -13.53 18.47
N ILE A 64 -6.99 -13.98 18.23
CA ILE A 64 -5.98 -14.35 19.20
C ILE A 64 -5.19 -13.07 19.47
N ASN A 65 -5.36 -12.53 20.67
CA ASN A 65 -4.58 -11.39 21.12
C ASN A 65 -3.17 -11.89 21.48
N ILE A 66 -2.18 -11.51 20.67
CA ILE A 66 -0.78 -11.89 20.90
C ILE A 66 -0.22 -10.95 21.99
N PRO A 67 0.35 -11.48 23.08
CA PRO A 67 1.05 -10.67 24.07
C PRO A 67 2.13 -9.81 23.41
N ALA A 68 2.25 -8.55 23.84
CA ALA A 68 3.24 -7.63 23.30
C ALA A 68 4.69 -8.05 23.63
N ASP A 69 4.86 -8.89 24.65
CA ASP A 69 6.11 -9.44 25.16
C ASP A 69 6.39 -10.88 24.68
N LEU A 70 5.64 -11.37 23.70
CA LEU A 70 5.78 -12.75 23.20
C LEU A 70 7.13 -12.93 22.48
N ASP A 71 8.02 -13.72 23.08
CA ASP A 71 9.23 -14.20 22.42
C ASP A 71 8.89 -15.35 21.47
N TYR A 72 8.48 -14.99 20.24
CA TYR A 72 8.05 -15.94 19.21
C TYR A 72 9.07 -17.06 18.95
N LYS A 73 10.36 -16.79 19.18
CA LYS A 73 11.43 -17.72 18.89
C LYS A 73 11.47 -18.87 19.89
N SER A 74 11.30 -18.57 21.19
CA SER A 74 11.27 -19.62 22.22
C SER A 74 10.00 -20.45 22.13
N GLU A 75 8.84 -19.85 21.86
CA GLU A 75 7.60 -20.61 21.67
C GLU A 75 7.68 -21.61 20.49
N ILE A 76 8.27 -21.19 19.36
CA ILE A 76 8.48 -22.07 18.22
C ILE A 76 9.36 -23.26 18.59
N LEU A 77 10.45 -23.03 19.34
CA LEU A 77 11.35 -24.09 19.78
C LEU A 77 10.64 -25.08 20.69
N THR A 78 9.93 -24.59 21.72
CA THR A 78 9.14 -25.43 22.63
C THR A 78 8.10 -26.26 21.87
N HIS A 79 7.38 -25.65 20.92
CA HIS A 79 6.39 -26.37 20.13
C HIS A 79 6.99 -27.48 19.26
N LEU A 80 8.17 -27.24 18.67
CA LEU A 80 8.88 -28.25 17.90
C LEU A 80 9.37 -29.39 18.79
N GLU A 81 9.86 -29.09 20.00
CA GLU A 81 10.25 -30.10 20.98
C GLU A 81 9.06 -30.96 21.42
N GLU A 82 7.91 -30.36 21.71
CA GLU A 82 6.69 -31.08 22.08
C GLU A 82 6.14 -31.95 20.93
N LYS A 83 6.20 -31.45 19.70
CA LYS A 83 5.72 -32.19 18.52
C LYS A 83 6.55 -33.43 18.20
N HIS A 84 7.84 -33.39 18.50
CA HIS A 84 8.79 -34.46 18.23
C HIS A 84 9.09 -35.35 19.45
N LYS A 85 8.29 -35.21 20.51
CA LYS A 85 8.33 -36.06 21.72
C LYS A 85 7.42 -37.28 21.56
#